data_AF-A0A0B7MWI6-F1
#
_entry.id   AF-A0A0B7MWI6-F1
#
_cell.length_a   1.000
_cell.length_b   1.000
_cell.length_c   1.000
_cell.angle_alpha   90.00
_cell.angle_beta   90.00
_cell.angle_gamma   90.00
#
_symmetry.space_group_name_H-M   'P 1'
#
loop_
_entity.id
_entity.type
_entity.pdbx_description
1 polymer ?
#
loop_
_entity_poly.entity_id
_entity_poly.type
_entity_poly.pdbx_seq_one_letter_code
_entity_poly.pdbx_strand_id
1 'polypeptide(L)'
;MPLTELPFELQLLILDQIKRENHLDLAPISQTCKHFASLVADRFNWTQTVTVVEPSHIASNAPSKLYMYRPLQKNGIHAKRLITTILQANVSGEPAISFVLSILRNQQRTSTLKGIHLLMPSKHHYKVYHALGKYPQTNLQELAIRDTTDDGYIMASTSSASQYHMLLLLQQFISKTLSESQSTLKRLELPSFPSTLLLAENALLFPQVSYLQVALTGHGQHYNDTWRRFKRMFPSLTELRLTLEKEHIALLRSLLQDVALFPWVKRLTIQSTECPKSYLSREELRNSLLQLHGLNRITAGWDMIALN
;
A
#
# COMPACT_ATOMS: atom_id res chain seq x y z
N MET A 1 21.31 9.28 39.73
CA MET A 1 20.88 8.39 38.64
C MET A 1 21.47 8.90 37.34
N PRO A 2 22.25 8.09 36.62
CA PRO A 2 22.74 8.45 35.29
C PRO A 2 21.58 8.60 34.29
N LEU A 3 21.71 9.55 33.36
CA LEU A 3 20.68 9.88 32.36
C LEU A 3 20.25 8.66 31.53
N THR A 4 21.16 7.70 31.36
CA THR A 4 20.97 6.44 30.63
C THR A 4 20.00 5.47 31.32
N GLU A 5 19.73 5.64 32.61
CA GLU A 5 18.77 4.83 33.37
C GLU A 5 17.35 5.41 33.35
N LEU A 6 17.18 6.63 32.83
CA LEU A 6 15.86 7.23 32.70
C LEU A 6 15.09 6.58 31.53
N PRO A 7 13.76 6.52 31.61
CA PRO A 7 12.93 6.19 30.45
C PRO A 7 13.28 7.09 29.26
N PHE A 8 13.39 6.48 28.09
CA PHE A 8 13.82 7.12 26.83
C PHE A 8 13.09 8.44 26.52
N GLU A 9 11.82 8.52 26.90
CA GLU A 9 10.95 9.67 26.71
C GLU A 9 11.32 10.85 27.61
N LEU A 10 11.72 10.56 28.85
CA LEU A 10 12.22 11.55 29.79
C LEU A 10 13.55 12.10 29.30
N GLN A 11 14.42 11.24 28.74
CA GLN A 11 15.66 11.68 28.11
C GLN A 11 15.37 12.65 26.94
N LEU A 12 14.39 12.34 26.07
CA LEU A 12 13.99 13.22 24.97
C LEU A 12 13.33 14.53 25.42
N LEU A 13 12.50 14.50 26.47
CA LEU A 13 11.85 15.69 27.05
C LEU A 13 12.87 16.64 27.69
N ILE A 14 13.82 16.09 28.45
CA ILE A 14 14.91 16.85 29.05
C ILE A 14 15.71 17.56 27.96
N LEU A 15 15.97 16.90 26.82
CA LEU A 15 16.70 17.49 25.70
C LEU A 15 15.89 18.55 24.92
N ASP A 16 14.58 18.34 24.72
CA ASP A 16 13.71 19.33 24.08
C ASP A 16 13.62 20.61 24.94
N GLN A 17 13.65 20.45 26.27
CA GLN A 17 13.72 21.56 27.23
C GLN A 17 15.07 22.28 27.15
N ILE A 18 16.18 21.53 27.18
CA ILE A 18 17.55 22.07 27.09
C ILE A 18 17.76 22.89 25.80
N LYS A 19 17.23 22.40 24.67
CA LYS A 19 17.36 23.05 23.37
C LYS A 19 16.46 24.28 23.22
N ARG A 20 15.27 24.29 23.85
CA ARG A 20 14.37 25.46 23.85
C ARG A 20 14.88 26.59 24.73
N GLU A 21 15.51 26.25 25.84
CA GLU A 21 16.03 27.22 26.81
C GLU A 21 17.45 27.71 26.47
N ASN A 22 18.02 27.28 25.34
CA ASN A 22 19.28 27.78 24.80
C ASN A 22 20.48 27.56 25.76
N HIS A 23 20.47 26.45 26.50
CA HIS A 23 21.58 26.03 27.35
C HIS A 23 22.74 25.49 26.48
N LEU A 24 23.52 26.42 25.92
CA LEU A 24 24.69 26.17 25.07
C LEU A 24 25.70 25.21 25.72
N ASP A 25 25.73 25.18 27.04
CA ASP A 25 26.65 24.41 27.88
C ASP A 25 26.40 22.88 27.79
N LEU A 26 25.19 22.48 27.37
CA LEU A 26 24.77 21.08 27.24
C LEU A 26 24.79 20.59 25.79
N ALA A 27 25.04 21.48 24.82
CA ALA A 27 25.19 21.13 23.41
C ALA A 27 26.30 20.07 23.14
N PRO A 28 27.46 20.08 23.82
CA PRO A 28 28.50 19.07 23.63
C PRO A 28 28.06 17.65 24.04
N ILE A 29 27.17 17.53 25.03
CA ILE A 29 26.62 16.25 25.51
C ILE A 29 25.69 15.63 24.45
N SER A 30 24.91 16.47 23.76
CA SER A 30 24.05 16.03 22.65
C SER A 30 24.83 15.53 21.43
N GLN A 31 26.05 16.05 21.22
CA GLN A 31 26.91 15.70 20.08
C GLN A 31 27.83 14.50 20.37
N THR A 32 28.29 14.31 21.62
CA THR A 32 29.19 13.20 21.98
C THR A 32 28.47 11.87 22.14
N CYS A 33 27.17 11.89 22.43
CA CYS A 33 26.41 10.67 22.57
C CYS A 33 25.79 10.28 21.21
N LYS A 34 26.48 9.39 20.48
CA LYS A 34 26.08 8.91 19.13
C LYS A 34 24.61 8.49 19.03
N HIS A 35 24.07 7.91 20.10
CA HIS A 35 22.66 7.54 20.18
C HIS A 35 21.74 8.77 20.08
N PHE A 36 22.08 9.87 20.75
CA PHE A 36 21.28 11.10 20.74
C PHE A 36 21.42 11.92 19.45
N ALA A 37 22.60 11.95 18.84
CA ALA A 37 22.77 12.52 17.51
C ALA A 37 21.89 11.79 16.46
N SER A 38 21.80 10.46 16.56
CA SER A 38 20.87 9.65 15.75
C SER A 38 19.42 10.06 15.97
N LEU A 39 19.00 10.25 17.23
CA LEU A 39 17.60 10.60 17.57
C LEU A 39 17.17 11.98 17.07
N VAL A 40 18.05 12.98 17.15
CA VAL A 40 17.77 14.32 16.61
C VAL A 40 17.68 14.26 15.08
N ALA A 41 18.56 13.50 14.42
CA ALA A 41 18.49 13.26 12.98
C ALA A 41 17.19 12.55 12.59
N ASP A 42 16.75 11.56 13.36
CA ASP A 42 15.49 10.84 13.15
C ASP A 42 14.27 11.76 13.23
N ARG A 43 14.26 12.73 14.16
CA ARG A 43 13.17 13.72 14.26
C ARG A 43 13.05 14.62 13.02
N PHE A 44 14.15 14.98 12.38
CA PHE A 44 14.10 15.73 11.11
C PHE A 44 13.57 14.84 9.97
N ASN A 45 13.92 13.56 9.98
CA ASN A 45 13.41 12.58 9.02
C ASN A 45 11.92 12.28 9.15
N TRP A 46 11.30 12.48 10.31
CA TRP A 46 9.86 12.22 10.51
C TRP A 46 8.94 13.07 9.64
N THR A 47 9.43 14.20 9.10
CA THR A 47 8.68 14.98 8.12
C THR A 47 8.73 14.39 6.72
N GLN A 48 9.76 13.60 6.43
CA GLN A 48 10.00 12.97 5.13
C GLN A 48 9.44 11.56 5.09
N THR A 49 9.91 10.67 5.96
CA THR A 49 9.55 9.26 5.98
C THR A 49 9.44 8.75 7.40
N VAL A 50 8.34 8.07 7.69
CA VAL A 50 8.13 7.34 8.93
C VAL A 50 7.98 5.87 8.59
N THR A 51 8.86 5.05 9.17
CA THR A 51 8.83 3.60 9.01
C THR A 51 8.49 2.95 10.35
N VAL A 52 7.40 2.18 10.40
CA VAL A 52 6.95 1.45 11.58
C VAL A 52 7.16 -0.04 11.33
N VAL A 53 8.11 -0.65 12.04
CA VAL A 53 8.40 -2.08 11.91
C VAL A 53 8.10 -2.77 13.23
N GLU A 54 7.23 -3.76 13.21
CA GLU A 54 7.06 -4.69 14.31
C GLU A 54 8.07 -5.85 14.15
N PRO A 55 8.98 -6.08 15.11
CA PRO A 55 9.95 -7.16 15.00
C PRO A 55 9.25 -8.53 15.02
N SER A 56 9.58 -9.38 14.03
CA SER A 56 9.00 -10.72 13.83
C SER A 56 9.32 -11.76 14.91
N HIS A 57 10.33 -11.51 15.75
CA HIS A 57 10.82 -12.43 16.79
C HIS A 57 10.61 -11.87 18.19
N ILE A 58 9.36 -11.78 18.65
CA ILE A 58 9.11 -11.48 20.06
C ILE A 58 7.97 -12.39 20.53
N ALA A 59 8.32 -13.40 21.33
CA ALA A 59 7.39 -14.26 22.03
C ALA A 59 6.28 -13.43 22.69
N SER A 60 5.05 -13.93 22.60
CA SER A 60 3.77 -13.32 23.00
C SER A 60 3.67 -12.76 24.42
N ASN A 61 4.72 -12.87 25.23
CA ASN A 61 4.71 -12.62 26.67
C ASN A 61 5.67 -11.49 27.13
N ALA A 62 6.23 -10.70 26.21
CA ALA A 62 7.02 -9.52 26.58
C ALA A 62 6.17 -8.24 26.50
N PRO A 63 5.56 -7.76 27.61
CA PRO A 63 4.87 -6.46 27.67
C PRO A 63 5.80 -5.25 27.43
N SER A 64 7.09 -5.49 27.23
CA SER A 64 8.19 -4.54 27.38
C SER A 64 8.67 -3.86 26.09
N LYS A 65 7.94 -3.93 24.97
CA LYS A 65 8.32 -3.22 23.73
C LYS A 65 7.24 -2.28 23.18
N LEU A 66 6.14 -2.14 23.91
CA LEU A 66 5.13 -1.09 23.73
C LEU A 66 5.61 0.29 24.23
N TYR A 67 6.82 0.37 24.80
CA TYR A 67 7.33 1.59 25.43
C TYR A 67 7.61 2.72 24.45
N MET A 68 7.79 2.52 23.15
CA MET A 68 7.85 3.66 22.22
C MET A 68 6.46 4.12 21.75
N TYR A 69 5.54 3.18 21.54
CA TYR A 69 4.20 3.49 21.03
C TYR A 69 3.34 4.23 22.05
N ARG A 70 3.33 3.76 23.31
CA ARG A 70 2.48 4.33 24.36
C ARG A 70 2.83 5.77 24.70
N PRO A 71 4.11 6.18 24.79
CA PRO A 71 4.44 7.57 25.08
C PRO A 71 4.33 8.48 23.88
N LEU A 72 4.60 8.00 22.66
CA LEU A 72 4.23 8.76 21.46
C LEU A 72 2.72 9.03 21.44
N GLN A 73 1.89 8.04 21.80
CA GLN A 73 0.43 8.19 21.92
C GLN A 73 -0.03 9.02 23.14
N LYS A 74 0.55 8.82 24.34
CA LYS A 74 0.17 9.47 25.61
C LYS A 74 0.67 10.90 25.74
N ASN A 75 1.85 11.21 25.21
CA ASN A 75 2.31 12.59 25.08
C ASN A 75 1.65 13.20 23.85
N GLY A 76 0.34 13.44 23.95
CA GLY A 76 -0.57 13.91 22.89
C GLY A 76 -0.20 15.21 22.17
N ILE A 77 1.01 15.71 22.35
CA ILE A 77 1.64 16.80 21.60
C ILE A 77 2.50 16.25 20.45
N HIS A 78 3.10 15.06 20.57
CA HIS A 78 3.98 14.49 19.53
C HIS A 78 3.26 13.53 18.57
N ALA A 79 2.43 12.59 19.06
CA ALA A 79 1.57 11.83 18.15
C ALA A 79 0.64 12.75 17.36
N LYS A 80 0.02 13.79 17.97
CA LYS A 80 -0.82 14.74 17.23
C LYS A 80 -0.07 15.61 16.21
N ARG A 81 1.27 15.55 16.16
CA ARG A 81 2.11 16.38 15.27
C ARG A 81 2.98 15.58 14.30
N LEU A 82 2.92 14.24 14.32
CA LEU A 82 3.64 13.42 13.35
C LEU A 82 2.97 13.57 11.97
N ILE A 83 3.50 14.49 11.18
CA ILE A 83 3.16 14.77 9.79
C ILE A 83 4.32 14.28 8.95
N THR A 84 4.06 13.43 7.96
CA THR A 84 5.09 12.81 7.12
C THR A 84 4.69 12.86 5.66
N THR A 85 5.67 12.88 4.75
CA THR A 85 5.39 12.70 3.31
C THR A 85 5.27 11.23 2.91
N ILE A 86 5.94 10.32 3.61
CA ILE A 86 5.91 8.89 3.32
C ILE A 86 5.65 8.12 4.62
N LEU A 87 4.69 7.21 4.59
CA LEU A 87 4.43 6.28 5.67
C LEU A 87 4.68 4.85 5.18
N GLN A 88 5.58 4.15 5.84
CA GLN A 88 5.86 2.74 5.63
C GLN A 88 5.55 1.99 6.93
N ALA A 89 4.85 0.87 6.85
CA ALA A 89 4.55 0.06 8.02
C ALA A 89 4.54 -1.43 7.69
N ASN A 90 5.15 -2.23 8.55
CA ASN A 90 5.00 -3.67 8.62
C ASN A 90 4.58 -4.03 10.06
N VAL A 91 3.27 -4.25 10.25
CA VAL A 91 2.65 -4.34 11.58
C VAL A 91 1.58 -5.43 11.61
N SER A 92 1.51 -6.18 12.69
CA SER A 92 0.57 -7.28 12.92
C SER A 92 -0.24 -7.11 14.21
N GLY A 93 0.35 -6.48 15.24
CA GLY A 93 -0.27 -6.22 16.53
C GLY A 93 -1.14 -4.96 16.58
N GLU A 94 -2.29 -5.04 17.28
CA GLU A 94 -3.24 -3.93 17.44
C GLU A 94 -2.61 -2.62 17.93
N PRO A 95 -1.64 -2.60 18.87
CA PRO A 95 -1.03 -1.35 19.30
C PRO A 95 -0.25 -0.63 18.19
N ALA A 96 0.50 -1.39 17.37
CA ALA A 96 1.26 -0.85 16.25
C ALA A 96 0.32 -0.37 15.14
N ILE A 97 -0.76 -1.12 14.86
CA ILE A 97 -1.83 -0.70 13.95
C ILE A 97 -2.49 0.60 14.42
N SER A 98 -2.83 0.70 15.71
CA SER A 98 -3.41 1.92 16.29
C SER A 98 -2.49 3.14 16.14
N PHE A 99 -1.17 2.93 16.26
CA PHE A 99 -0.18 3.98 16.02
C PHE A 99 -0.13 4.42 14.55
N VAL A 100 -0.09 3.47 13.61
CA VAL A 100 -0.15 3.75 12.16
C VAL A 100 -1.42 4.54 11.80
N LEU A 101 -2.58 4.11 12.32
CA LEU A 101 -3.85 4.82 12.10
C LEU A 101 -3.84 6.22 12.71
N SER A 102 -3.15 6.42 13.84
CA SER A 102 -2.98 7.74 14.43
C SER A 102 -2.16 8.64 13.51
N ILE A 103 -1.04 8.16 12.97
CA ILE A 103 -0.23 8.91 11.98
C ILE A 103 -1.09 9.32 10.79
N LEU A 104 -1.84 8.39 10.20
CA LEU A 104 -2.74 8.68 9.07
C LEU A 104 -3.76 9.76 9.41
N ARG A 105 -4.39 9.70 10.59
CA ARG A 105 -5.37 10.71 11.04
C ARG A 105 -4.78 12.10 11.29
N ASN A 106 -3.47 12.21 11.44
CA ASN A 106 -2.79 13.50 11.59
C ASN A 106 -2.47 14.16 10.25
N GLN A 107 -2.56 13.44 9.13
CA GLN A 107 -2.30 13.96 7.78
C GLN A 107 -3.51 14.77 7.26
N GLN A 108 -3.96 15.74 8.05
CA GLN A 108 -5.21 16.48 7.79
C GLN A 108 -5.12 17.40 6.58
N ARG A 109 -3.91 17.84 6.21
CA ARG A 109 -3.69 18.64 4.99
C ARG A 109 -3.64 17.71 3.79
N THR A 110 -4.40 18.05 2.76
CA THR A 110 -4.60 17.25 1.55
C THR A 110 -3.32 16.96 0.76
N SER A 111 -2.25 17.73 0.94
CA SER A 111 -1.01 17.61 0.16
C SER A 111 0.18 17.06 0.97
N THR A 112 -0.06 16.42 2.12
CA THR A 112 1.02 15.98 3.02
C THR A 112 1.65 14.69 2.57
N LEU A 113 0.84 13.65 2.33
CA LEU A 113 1.33 12.34 1.94
C LEU A 113 1.56 12.25 0.43
N LYS A 114 2.72 11.71 0.08
CA LYS A 114 3.12 11.28 -1.26
C LYS A 114 3.19 9.76 -1.37
N GLY A 115 3.47 9.04 -0.28
CA GLY A 115 3.60 7.58 -0.29
C GLY A 115 3.01 6.92 0.95
N ILE A 116 2.27 5.83 0.74
CA ILE A 116 1.72 4.98 1.80
C ILE A 116 2.02 3.52 1.45
N HIS A 117 2.77 2.82 2.30
CA HIS A 117 3.09 1.40 2.13
C HIS A 117 2.80 0.66 3.42
N LEU A 118 1.73 -0.11 3.42
CA LEU A 118 1.21 -0.77 4.61
C LEU A 118 1.15 -2.27 4.38
N LEU A 119 1.93 -3.01 5.16
CA LEU A 119 1.82 -4.45 5.31
C LEU A 119 1.16 -4.70 6.68
N MET A 120 -0.13 -5.04 6.68
CA MET A 120 -0.92 -5.28 7.89
C MET A 120 -2.04 -6.31 7.67
N PRO A 121 -2.52 -7.02 8.71
CA PRO A 121 -3.61 -7.97 8.57
C PRO A 121 -4.85 -7.36 7.90
N SER A 122 -5.44 -8.11 6.97
CA SER A 122 -6.59 -7.76 6.11
C SER A 122 -7.79 -7.27 6.90
N LYS A 123 -8.03 -7.87 8.09
CA LYS A 123 -9.05 -7.43 9.04
C LYS A 123 -8.90 -5.98 9.49
N HIS A 124 -7.82 -5.28 9.17
CA HIS A 124 -7.59 -3.87 9.51
C HIS A 124 -7.56 -2.92 8.31
N HIS A 125 -7.60 -3.44 7.07
CA HIS A 125 -7.55 -2.60 5.87
C HIS A 125 -8.69 -1.58 5.84
N TYR A 126 -9.90 -1.96 6.31
CA TYR A 126 -11.03 -1.05 6.42
C TYR A 126 -10.76 0.17 7.32
N LYS A 127 -9.95 0.01 8.38
CA LYS A 127 -9.57 1.11 9.29
C LYS A 127 -8.71 2.14 8.54
N VAL A 128 -7.87 1.68 7.62
CA VAL A 128 -7.03 2.52 6.74
C VAL A 128 -7.90 3.28 5.75
N TYR A 129 -8.82 2.59 5.05
CA TYR A 129 -9.74 3.23 4.11
C TYR A 129 -10.56 4.32 4.79
N HIS A 130 -11.06 4.06 6.00
CA HIS A 130 -11.78 5.07 6.78
C HIS A 130 -10.87 6.24 7.20
N ALA A 131 -9.63 5.97 7.63
CA ALA A 131 -8.70 7.03 8.04
C ALA A 131 -8.37 7.97 6.87
N LEU A 132 -8.09 7.41 5.70
CA LEU A 132 -7.81 8.18 4.48
C LEU A 132 -9.06 8.83 3.90
N GLY A 133 -10.23 8.18 4.00
CA GLY A 133 -11.49 8.75 3.54
C GLY A 133 -11.92 10.01 4.29
N LYS A 134 -11.53 10.11 5.57
CA LYS A 134 -11.74 11.33 6.37
C LYS A 134 -10.82 12.48 5.97
N TYR A 135 -9.59 12.16 5.52
CA TYR A 135 -8.59 13.15 5.12
C TYR A 135 -7.95 12.76 3.78
N PRO A 136 -8.69 12.91 2.66
CA PRO A 136 -8.21 12.55 1.34
C PRO A 136 -6.93 13.31 0.97
N GLN A 137 -6.04 12.63 0.26
CA GLN A 137 -4.80 13.23 -0.22
C GLN A 137 -4.96 13.54 -1.72
N THR A 138 -4.34 14.63 -2.18
CA THR A 138 -4.37 15.07 -3.59
C THR A 138 -3.04 14.84 -4.31
N ASN A 139 -1.95 14.66 -3.55
CA ASN A 139 -0.59 14.49 -4.08
C ASN A 139 -0.02 13.08 -3.84
N LEU A 140 -0.88 12.09 -3.61
CA LEU A 140 -0.44 10.72 -3.35
C LEU A 140 0.11 10.11 -4.64
N GLN A 141 1.39 9.77 -4.66
CA GLN A 141 2.07 9.13 -5.77
C GLN A 141 2.09 7.61 -5.64
N GLU A 142 2.13 7.10 -4.41
CA GLU A 142 2.25 5.67 -4.15
C GLU A 142 1.28 5.23 -3.05
N LEU A 143 0.49 4.21 -3.36
CA LEU A 143 -0.38 3.54 -2.39
C LEU A 143 -0.16 2.04 -2.50
N ALA A 144 0.28 1.41 -1.41
CA ALA A 144 0.36 -0.03 -1.28
C ALA A 144 -0.26 -0.46 0.04
N ILE A 145 -1.30 -1.30 -0.01
CA ILE A 145 -1.91 -1.93 1.16
C ILE A 145 -1.94 -3.43 0.90
N ARG A 146 -1.18 -4.18 1.70
CA ARG A 146 -0.98 -5.64 1.58
C ARG A 146 -1.21 -6.33 2.90
N ASP A 147 -1.60 -7.60 2.83
CA ASP A 147 -1.78 -8.45 4.01
C ASP A 147 -0.44 -9.05 4.45
N THR A 148 -0.18 -9.09 5.76
CA THR A 148 1.07 -9.62 6.33
C THR A 148 1.27 -11.12 6.14
N THR A 149 0.18 -11.85 5.94
CA THR A 149 0.13 -13.32 5.89
C THR A 149 -0.14 -13.87 4.50
N ASP A 150 -0.83 -13.12 3.65
CA ASP A 150 -1.19 -13.52 2.29
C ASP A 150 -1.14 -12.34 1.31
N ASP A 151 -0.01 -12.20 0.61
CA ASP A 151 0.20 -11.20 -0.44
C ASP A 151 -0.76 -11.37 -1.64
N GLY A 152 -1.47 -12.50 -1.73
CA GLY A 152 -2.47 -12.82 -2.74
C GLY A 152 -3.91 -12.80 -2.22
N TYR A 153 -4.17 -12.30 -1.01
CA TYR A 153 -5.52 -12.25 -0.45
C TYR A 153 -6.48 -11.43 -1.31
N ILE A 154 -7.66 -11.99 -1.57
CA ILE A 154 -8.74 -11.37 -2.35
C ILE A 154 -9.92 -11.08 -1.42
N MET A 155 -10.46 -9.85 -1.51
CA MET A 155 -11.71 -9.46 -0.85
C MET A 155 -12.89 -10.02 -1.66
N ALA A 156 -13.13 -11.33 -1.55
CA ALA A 156 -14.20 -12.03 -2.24
C ALA A 156 -15.59 -11.54 -1.77
N SER A 157 -16.56 -11.48 -2.69
CA SER A 157 -17.93 -11.05 -2.40
C SER A 157 -18.82 -12.14 -1.81
N THR A 158 -18.36 -13.40 -1.77
CA THR A 158 -19.24 -14.58 -1.72
C THR A 158 -19.30 -15.33 -0.38
N SER A 159 -18.45 -15.03 0.61
CA SER A 159 -18.35 -15.87 1.82
C SER A 159 -18.79 -15.26 3.16
N SER A 160 -18.94 -13.93 3.28
CA SER A 160 -19.51 -13.34 4.51
C SER A 160 -20.03 -11.90 4.33
N ALA A 161 -21.03 -11.51 5.14
CA ALA A 161 -21.53 -10.13 5.19
C ALA A 161 -20.44 -9.10 5.52
N SER A 162 -19.43 -9.50 6.30
CA SER A 162 -18.27 -8.65 6.63
C SER A 162 -17.37 -8.38 5.43
N GLN A 163 -17.15 -9.38 4.56
CA GLN A 163 -16.35 -9.20 3.34
C GLN A 163 -17.07 -8.31 2.33
N TYR A 164 -18.38 -8.50 2.16
CA TYR A 164 -19.19 -7.63 1.30
C TYR A 164 -19.12 -6.16 1.77
N HIS A 165 -19.22 -5.91 3.08
CA HIS A 165 -19.08 -4.57 3.63
C HIS A 165 -17.68 -3.98 3.37
N MET A 166 -16.62 -4.77 3.50
CA MET A 166 -15.26 -4.30 3.17
C MET A 166 -15.12 -3.94 1.68
N LEU A 167 -15.73 -4.71 0.77
CA LEU A 167 -15.73 -4.41 -0.65
C LEU A 167 -16.44 -3.08 -0.95
N LEU A 168 -17.57 -2.80 -0.29
CA LEU A 168 -18.27 -1.51 -0.41
C LEU A 168 -17.41 -0.35 0.10
N LEU A 169 -16.72 -0.52 1.24
CA LEU A 169 -15.81 0.49 1.76
C LEU A 169 -14.64 0.76 0.81
N LEU A 170 -14.08 -0.29 0.22
CA LEU A 170 -13.03 -0.19 -0.78
C LEU A 170 -13.52 0.52 -2.04
N GLN A 171 -14.71 0.18 -2.54
CA GLN A 171 -15.31 0.85 -3.69
C GLN A 171 -15.49 2.36 -3.42
N GLN A 172 -16.05 2.71 -2.26
CA GLN A 172 -16.21 4.11 -1.86
C GLN A 172 -14.86 4.83 -1.72
N PHE A 173 -13.87 4.17 -1.13
CA PHE A 173 -12.52 4.70 -1.01
C PHE A 173 -11.91 4.99 -2.40
N ILE A 174 -11.99 4.06 -3.35
CA ILE A 174 -11.46 4.27 -4.70
C ILE A 174 -12.19 5.44 -5.39
N SER A 175 -13.53 5.44 -5.36
CA SER A 175 -14.34 6.44 -6.08
C SER A 175 -14.27 7.85 -5.49
N LYS A 176 -14.18 7.99 -4.16
CA LYS A 176 -14.28 9.29 -3.48
C LYS A 176 -12.97 9.79 -2.88
N THR A 177 -12.05 8.91 -2.54
CA THR A 177 -10.83 9.27 -1.80
C THR A 177 -9.60 9.15 -2.68
N LEU A 178 -9.44 8.02 -3.37
CA LEU A 178 -8.29 7.79 -4.24
C LEU A 178 -8.35 8.66 -5.51
N SER A 179 -9.56 8.96 -5.99
CA SER A 179 -9.81 9.85 -7.12
C SER A 179 -9.26 11.27 -6.94
N GLU A 180 -9.14 11.74 -5.69
CA GLU A 180 -8.52 13.04 -5.38
C GLU A 180 -7.03 13.10 -5.76
N SER A 181 -6.35 11.94 -5.79
CA SER A 181 -4.94 11.80 -6.23
C SER A 181 -4.80 11.24 -7.64
N GLN A 182 -5.86 11.21 -8.44
CA GLN A 182 -5.87 10.49 -9.72
C GLN A 182 -4.78 10.98 -10.70
N SER A 183 -4.43 12.27 -10.67
CA SER A 183 -3.42 12.88 -11.55
C SER A 183 -1.99 12.67 -11.07
N THR A 184 -1.77 12.29 -9.80
CA THR A 184 -0.45 12.18 -9.18
C THR A 184 -0.04 10.74 -8.90
N LEU A 185 -1.00 9.83 -8.79
CA LEU A 185 -0.79 8.42 -8.49
C LEU A 185 -0.02 7.71 -9.61
N LYS A 186 1.11 7.09 -9.24
CA LYS A 186 2.03 6.36 -10.15
C LYS A 186 2.07 4.86 -9.86
N ARG A 187 1.93 4.49 -8.58
CA ARG A 187 1.97 3.10 -8.11
C ARG A 187 0.75 2.82 -7.23
N LEU A 188 0.00 1.77 -7.59
CA LEU A 188 -1.17 1.34 -6.84
C LEU A 188 -1.12 -0.16 -6.55
N GLU A 189 -1.16 -0.53 -5.28
CA GLU A 189 -1.29 -1.91 -4.81
C GLU A 189 -2.44 -1.98 -3.81
N LEU A 190 -3.49 -2.69 -4.19
CA LEU A 190 -4.66 -2.94 -3.35
C LEU A 190 -4.97 -4.43 -3.37
N PRO A 191 -5.52 -4.98 -2.28
CA PRO A 191 -5.86 -6.40 -2.22
C PRO A 191 -6.92 -6.77 -3.26
N SER A 192 -7.79 -5.83 -3.66
CA SER A 192 -8.80 -6.04 -4.67
C SER A 192 -9.15 -4.76 -5.41
N PHE A 193 -9.79 -4.91 -6.57
CA PHE A 193 -10.31 -3.84 -7.41
C PHE A 193 -11.70 -4.24 -7.91
N PRO A 194 -12.77 -3.58 -7.45
CA PRO A 194 -14.13 -3.89 -7.88
C PRO A 194 -14.31 -3.63 -9.38
N SER A 195 -14.63 -4.66 -10.14
CA SER A 195 -14.87 -4.60 -11.59
C SER A 195 -16.05 -3.67 -11.95
N THR A 196 -16.98 -3.46 -11.02
CA THR A 196 -18.08 -2.49 -11.16
C THR A 196 -17.59 -1.06 -11.42
N LEU A 197 -16.40 -0.70 -10.93
CA LEU A 197 -15.79 0.61 -11.18
C LEU A 197 -15.35 0.80 -12.64
N LEU A 198 -15.08 -0.29 -13.36
CA LEU A 198 -14.79 -0.25 -14.80
C LEU A 198 -16.06 -0.02 -15.62
N LEU A 199 -17.22 -0.37 -15.05
CA LEU A 199 -18.51 -0.28 -15.72
C LEU A 199 -19.20 1.07 -15.53
N ALA A 200 -18.78 1.88 -14.56
CA ALA A 200 -19.37 3.18 -14.24
C ALA A 200 -19.28 4.17 -15.40
N GLU A 201 -20.35 4.95 -15.61
CA GLU A 201 -20.45 5.97 -16.68
C GLU A 201 -19.44 7.09 -16.51
N ASN A 202 -19.19 7.52 -15.27
CA ASN A 202 -18.11 8.44 -14.91
C ASN A 202 -16.85 7.63 -14.60
N ALA A 203 -16.18 7.16 -15.65
CA ALA A 203 -14.97 6.38 -15.51
C ALA A 203 -13.89 7.19 -14.79
N LEU A 204 -13.40 6.65 -13.67
CA LEU A 204 -12.19 7.17 -13.01
C LEU A 204 -11.00 7.05 -13.96
N LEU A 205 -10.09 8.02 -13.93
CA LEU A 205 -8.91 8.04 -14.79
C LEU A 205 -7.66 8.25 -13.96
N PHE A 206 -6.74 7.29 -14.00
CA PHE A 206 -5.46 7.34 -13.32
C PHE A 206 -4.32 7.41 -14.35
N PRO A 207 -4.14 8.56 -15.02
CA PRO A 207 -3.29 8.69 -16.20
C PRO A 207 -1.80 8.45 -15.94
N GLN A 208 -1.33 8.57 -14.69
CA GLN A 208 0.09 8.43 -14.35
C GLN A 208 0.43 7.05 -13.75
N VAL A 209 -0.56 6.19 -13.50
CA VAL A 209 -0.33 4.87 -12.91
C VAL A 209 0.40 3.99 -13.92
N SER A 210 1.64 3.64 -13.56
CA SER A 210 2.55 2.83 -14.37
C SER A 210 2.75 1.42 -13.79
N TYR A 211 2.47 1.25 -12.50
CA TYR A 211 2.48 -0.03 -11.80
C TYR A 211 1.15 -0.24 -11.07
N LEU A 212 0.50 -1.39 -11.32
CA LEU A 212 -0.74 -1.79 -10.67
C LEU A 212 -0.65 -3.24 -10.18
N GLN A 213 -0.93 -3.45 -8.90
CA GLN A 213 -1.10 -4.77 -8.29
C GLN A 213 -2.48 -4.88 -7.66
N VAL A 214 -3.36 -5.72 -8.21
CA VAL A 214 -4.75 -5.87 -7.74
C VAL A 214 -5.30 -7.25 -8.01
N ALA A 215 -6.27 -7.69 -7.21
CA ALA A 215 -7.19 -8.75 -7.59
C ALA A 215 -8.46 -8.16 -8.21
N LEU A 216 -8.90 -8.64 -9.38
CA LEU A 216 -10.18 -8.18 -9.94
C LEU A 216 -11.34 -8.92 -9.28
N THR A 217 -12.29 -8.19 -8.68
CA THR A 217 -13.44 -8.79 -7.99
C THR A 217 -14.77 -8.40 -8.66
N GLY A 218 -15.75 -9.31 -8.64
CA GLY A 218 -17.09 -9.12 -9.19
C GLY A 218 -17.41 -9.96 -10.43
N HIS A 219 -18.66 -9.90 -10.88
CA HIS A 219 -19.18 -10.73 -11.96
C HIS A 219 -19.21 -9.96 -13.27
N GLY A 220 -18.42 -10.39 -14.25
CA GLY A 220 -18.47 -9.85 -15.60
C GLY A 220 -18.40 -10.97 -16.62
N GLN A 221 -19.51 -11.27 -17.29
CA GLN A 221 -19.54 -12.17 -18.45
C GLN A 221 -18.94 -11.53 -19.72
N HIS A 222 -18.50 -10.26 -19.65
CA HIS A 222 -18.04 -9.45 -20.78
C HIS A 222 -16.55 -9.08 -20.68
N TYR A 223 -15.68 -10.10 -20.65
CA TYR A 223 -14.24 -9.94 -20.43
C TYR A 223 -13.51 -9.03 -21.45
N ASN A 224 -13.93 -9.01 -22.71
CA ASN A 224 -13.25 -8.23 -23.75
C ASN A 224 -13.44 -6.71 -23.56
N ASP A 225 -14.65 -6.27 -23.20
CA ASP A 225 -14.91 -4.84 -22.94
C ASP A 225 -14.26 -4.39 -21.63
N THR A 226 -14.05 -5.31 -20.68
CA THR A 226 -13.35 -5.05 -19.42
C THR A 226 -11.95 -4.49 -19.67
N TRP A 227 -11.16 -5.10 -20.55
CA TRP A 227 -9.77 -4.66 -20.77
C TRP A 227 -9.65 -3.31 -21.46
N ARG A 228 -10.55 -3.01 -22.40
CA ARG A 228 -10.57 -1.70 -23.04
C ARG A 228 -10.93 -0.60 -22.05
N ARG A 229 -11.88 -0.87 -21.13
CA ARG A 229 -12.22 0.03 -20.02
C ARG A 229 -11.05 0.14 -19.03
N PHE A 230 -10.38 -0.97 -18.73
CA PHE A 230 -9.18 -1.00 -17.88
C PHE A 230 -8.05 -0.14 -18.49
N LYS A 231 -7.84 -0.21 -19.81
CA LYS A 231 -6.89 0.63 -20.57
C LYS A 231 -7.23 2.10 -20.55
N ARG A 232 -8.52 2.45 -20.66
CA ARG A 232 -8.97 3.84 -20.50
C ARG A 232 -8.69 4.37 -19.09
N MET A 233 -8.94 3.55 -18.06
CA MET A 233 -8.72 3.94 -16.67
C MET A 233 -7.23 4.09 -16.33
N PHE A 234 -6.36 3.23 -16.87
CA PHE A 234 -4.92 3.24 -16.60
C PHE A 234 -4.09 3.33 -17.90
N PRO A 235 -4.13 4.46 -18.63
CA PRO A 235 -3.57 4.55 -19.98
C PRO A 235 -2.04 4.39 -20.02
N SER A 236 -1.33 4.72 -18.94
CA SER A 236 0.14 4.64 -18.85
C SER A 236 0.66 3.38 -18.14
N LEU A 237 -0.20 2.38 -17.93
CA LEU A 237 0.14 1.18 -17.18
C LEU A 237 1.21 0.36 -17.90
N THR A 238 2.37 0.15 -17.28
CA THR A 238 3.47 -0.64 -17.86
C THR A 238 3.68 -1.99 -17.17
N GLU A 239 3.36 -2.05 -15.87
CA GLU A 239 3.46 -3.24 -15.02
C GLU A 239 2.10 -3.55 -14.41
N LEU A 240 1.60 -4.75 -14.71
CA LEU A 240 0.35 -5.25 -14.17
C LEU A 240 0.58 -6.57 -13.45
N ARG A 241 0.30 -6.61 -12.15
CA ARG A 241 0.23 -7.82 -11.34
C ARG A 241 -1.22 -8.09 -10.96
N LEU A 242 -1.79 -9.14 -11.55
CA LEU A 242 -3.17 -9.54 -11.30
C LEU A 242 -3.20 -10.79 -10.43
N THR A 243 -3.99 -10.72 -9.36
CA THR A 243 -4.40 -11.93 -8.64
C THR A 243 -5.79 -12.34 -9.12
N LEU A 244 -5.97 -13.59 -9.52
CA LEU A 244 -7.22 -14.11 -10.07
C LEU A 244 -7.70 -15.30 -9.23
N GLU A 245 -9.00 -15.35 -8.94
CA GLU A 245 -9.65 -16.57 -8.47
C GLU A 245 -9.86 -17.53 -9.64
N LYS A 246 -10.11 -18.81 -9.32
CA LYS A 246 -10.38 -19.87 -10.29
C LYS A 246 -11.39 -19.46 -11.36
N GLU A 247 -12.50 -18.87 -10.93
CA GLU A 247 -13.61 -18.46 -11.81
C GLU A 247 -13.23 -17.32 -12.77
N HIS A 248 -12.16 -16.59 -12.49
CA HIS A 248 -11.69 -15.46 -13.28
C HIS A 248 -10.48 -15.79 -14.15
N ILE A 249 -9.98 -17.02 -14.17
CA ILE A 249 -8.82 -17.39 -15.01
C ILE A 249 -9.08 -17.15 -16.50
N ALA A 250 -10.33 -17.24 -16.95
CA ALA A 250 -10.73 -16.88 -18.32
C ALA A 250 -10.36 -15.43 -18.71
N LEU A 251 -10.26 -14.52 -17.74
CA LEU A 251 -9.76 -13.15 -17.97
C LEU A 251 -8.35 -13.14 -18.55
N LEU A 252 -7.47 -14.04 -18.09
CA LEU A 252 -6.11 -14.14 -18.64
C LEU A 252 -6.14 -14.46 -20.13
N ARG A 253 -6.97 -15.43 -20.53
CA ARG A 253 -7.10 -15.83 -21.94
C ARG A 253 -7.61 -14.66 -22.78
N SER A 254 -8.64 -13.94 -22.30
CA SER A 254 -9.17 -12.77 -23.02
C SER A 254 -8.15 -11.64 -23.19
N LEU A 255 -7.31 -11.38 -22.19
CA LEU A 255 -6.24 -10.36 -22.26
C LEU A 255 -5.23 -10.70 -23.35
N LEU A 256 -4.80 -11.97 -23.41
CA LEU A 256 -3.79 -12.43 -24.36
C LEU A 256 -4.31 -12.57 -25.80
N GLN A 257 -5.62 -12.58 -26.00
CA GLN A 257 -6.25 -12.66 -27.32
C GLN A 257 -6.51 -11.27 -27.94
N ASP A 258 -6.66 -10.21 -27.15
CA ASP A 258 -6.88 -8.86 -27.67
C ASP A 258 -5.54 -8.16 -27.96
N VAL A 259 -4.99 -8.46 -29.15
CA VAL A 259 -3.71 -7.91 -29.64
C VAL A 259 -3.72 -6.37 -29.67
N ALA A 260 -4.87 -5.73 -29.90
CA ALA A 260 -5.00 -4.28 -29.98
C ALA A 260 -4.77 -3.55 -28.63
N LEU A 261 -4.75 -4.29 -27.52
CA LEU A 261 -4.38 -3.73 -26.23
C LEU A 261 -2.89 -3.39 -26.19
N PHE A 262 -2.03 -4.19 -26.80
CA PHE A 262 -0.58 -4.05 -26.71
C PHE A 262 -0.05 -2.94 -27.64
N PRO A 263 1.04 -2.22 -27.28
CA PRO A 263 2.02 -2.49 -26.23
C PRO A 263 1.69 -1.87 -24.86
N TRP A 264 0.41 -1.70 -24.54
CA TRP A 264 -0.04 -1.08 -23.28
C TRP A 264 0.72 -1.64 -22.07
N VAL A 265 0.65 -2.95 -21.80
CA VAL A 265 1.37 -3.58 -20.68
C VAL A 265 2.68 -4.22 -21.16
N LYS A 266 3.79 -3.84 -20.54
CA LYS A 266 5.13 -4.41 -20.82
C LYS A 266 5.48 -5.61 -19.95
N ARG A 267 4.94 -5.66 -18.73
CA ARG A 267 5.22 -6.72 -17.75
C ARG A 267 3.91 -7.17 -17.11
N LEU A 268 3.57 -8.44 -17.30
CA LEU A 268 2.34 -9.04 -16.79
C LEU A 268 2.68 -10.15 -15.79
N THR A 269 2.22 -10.04 -14.56
CA THR A 269 2.33 -11.10 -13.55
C THR A 269 0.93 -11.55 -13.16
N ILE A 270 0.66 -12.84 -13.25
CA ILE A 270 -0.59 -13.48 -12.86
C ILE A 270 -0.32 -14.38 -11.66
N GLN A 271 -1.07 -14.15 -10.60
CA GLN A 271 -1.11 -14.99 -9.41
C GLN A 271 -2.51 -15.58 -9.31
N SER A 272 -2.60 -16.84 -8.93
CA SER A 272 -3.87 -17.55 -8.80
C SER A 272 -3.70 -18.65 -7.77
N THR A 273 -4.77 -18.94 -7.04
CA THR A 273 -4.82 -20.07 -6.10
C THR A 273 -4.68 -21.42 -6.81
N GLU A 274 -5.13 -21.50 -8.06
CA GLU A 274 -4.89 -22.64 -8.93
C GLU A 274 -3.76 -22.35 -9.93
N CYS A 275 -3.03 -23.41 -10.32
CA CYS A 275 -1.95 -23.30 -11.29
C CYS A 275 -2.51 -22.87 -12.67
N PRO A 276 -2.10 -21.71 -13.23
CA PRO A 276 -2.58 -21.27 -14.55
C PRO A 276 -2.31 -22.28 -15.68
N LYS A 277 -1.36 -23.21 -15.45
CA LYS A 277 -1.02 -24.33 -16.33
C LYS A 277 -2.18 -25.27 -16.66
N SER A 278 -3.19 -25.32 -15.79
CA SER A 278 -4.37 -26.16 -16.01
C SER A 278 -5.34 -25.57 -17.04
N TYR A 279 -5.18 -24.29 -17.40
CA TYR A 279 -6.16 -23.53 -18.19
C TYR A 279 -5.63 -22.96 -19.50
N LEU A 280 -4.31 -22.81 -19.61
CA LEU A 280 -3.64 -22.35 -20.81
C LEU A 280 -2.48 -23.32 -21.08
N SER A 281 -2.32 -23.83 -22.28
CA SER A 281 -1.13 -24.64 -22.58
C SER A 281 0.09 -23.73 -22.77
N ARG A 282 1.30 -24.28 -22.59
CA ARG A 282 2.54 -23.53 -22.86
C ARG A 282 2.65 -23.10 -24.33
N GLU A 283 2.13 -23.91 -25.24
CA GLU A 283 2.12 -23.62 -26.68
C GLU A 283 1.11 -22.53 -27.04
N GLU A 284 -0.09 -22.58 -26.45
CA GLU A 284 -1.09 -21.51 -26.59
C GLU A 284 -0.51 -20.18 -26.09
N LEU A 285 0.13 -20.18 -24.92
CA LEU A 285 0.78 -18.98 -24.38
C LEU A 285 1.88 -18.48 -25.31
N ARG A 286 2.76 -19.36 -25.80
CA ARG A 286 3.84 -18.99 -26.73
C ARG A 286 3.28 -18.37 -28.01
N ASN A 287 2.25 -18.97 -28.59
CA ASN A 287 1.61 -18.48 -29.81
C ASN A 287 0.97 -17.11 -29.60
N SER A 288 0.31 -16.89 -28.46
CA SER A 288 -0.18 -15.55 -28.09
C SER A 288 0.97 -14.56 -27.98
N LEU A 289 2.04 -14.87 -27.23
CA LEU A 289 3.16 -13.94 -27.00
C LEU A 289 3.85 -13.47 -28.27
N LEU A 290 3.94 -14.33 -29.30
CA LEU A 290 4.49 -13.95 -30.61
C LEU A 290 3.69 -12.84 -31.31
N GLN A 291 2.41 -12.70 -30.98
CA GLN A 291 1.51 -11.70 -31.57
C GLN A 291 1.43 -10.42 -30.73
N LEU A 292 1.86 -10.45 -29.46
CA LEU A 292 1.74 -9.31 -28.53
C LEU A 292 2.99 -8.44 -28.54
N HIS A 293 3.09 -7.57 -29.55
CA HIS A 293 4.20 -6.62 -29.65
C HIS A 293 4.28 -5.69 -28.42
N GLY A 294 5.47 -5.59 -27.81
CA GLY A 294 5.76 -4.71 -26.67
C GLY A 294 5.45 -5.27 -25.28
N LEU A 295 4.91 -6.49 -25.17
CA LEU A 295 4.95 -7.27 -23.92
C LEU A 295 6.35 -7.92 -23.80
N ASN A 296 7.10 -7.62 -22.74
CA ASN A 296 8.48 -8.07 -22.56
C ASN A 296 8.58 -9.32 -21.67
N ARG A 297 7.69 -9.45 -20.68
CA ARG A 297 7.71 -10.56 -19.72
C ARG A 297 6.32 -10.90 -19.24
N ILE A 298 6.03 -12.20 -19.18
CA ILE A 298 4.86 -12.73 -18.51
C ILE A 298 5.28 -13.74 -17.43
N THR A 299 4.72 -13.58 -16.23
CA THR A 299 4.89 -14.51 -15.11
C THR A 299 3.51 -15.05 -14.73
N ALA A 300 3.12 -16.23 -15.19
CA ALA A 300 1.78 -16.80 -14.97
C ALA A 300 1.86 -18.30 -14.68
N GLY A 301 2.57 -18.71 -13.62
CA GLY A 301 2.94 -20.11 -13.37
C GLY A 301 4.08 -20.64 -14.25
N TRP A 302 4.33 -19.99 -15.39
CA TRP A 302 5.62 -19.98 -16.08
C TRP A 302 6.23 -18.58 -15.99
N ASP A 303 7.54 -18.49 -16.09
CA ASP A 303 8.25 -17.22 -16.27
C ASP A 303 8.80 -17.20 -17.71
N MET A 304 8.18 -16.39 -18.56
CA MET A 304 8.52 -16.29 -19.97
C MET A 304 8.93 -14.86 -20.30
N ILE A 305 10.14 -14.74 -20.84
CA ILE A 305 10.61 -13.51 -21.47
C ILE A 305 10.13 -13.58 -22.93
N ALA A 306 9.30 -12.62 -23.32
CA ALA A 306 8.91 -12.46 -24.70
C ALA A 306 10.06 -11.74 -25.42
N LEU A 307 10.81 -12.50 -26.21
CA LEU A 307 11.85 -11.97 -27.08
C LEU A 307 11.16 -11.51 -28.37
N ASN A 308 10.63 -10.30 -28.35
CA ASN A 308 10.04 -9.63 -29.53
C ASN A 308 10.98 -8.55 -30.03
#